data_AF-A0A1Q5URP0-F1
#
_entry.id   AF-A0A1Q5URP0-F1
#
_cell.length_a   1.000
_cell.length_b   1.000
_cell.length_c   1.000
_cell.angle_alpha   90.00
_cell.angle_beta   90.00
_cell.angle_gamma   90.00
#
_symmetry.space_group_name_H-M   'P 1'
#
loop_
_entity.id
_entity.type
_entity.pdbx_description
1 polymer ?
#
loop_
_entity_poly.entity_id
_entity_poly.type
_entity_poly.pdbx_seq_one_letter_code
_entity_poly.pdbx_strand_id
1 'polypeptide(L)' 'MAGINSYLGDDIQGGKCVHSALEDARATRKVVLWCLRHPDKFKSWVAMMQGDHSMLVRDREEPKRLAEKWMTMQLSV' A
#
# COMPACT_ATOMS: atom_id res chain seq x y z
N MET A 1 -10.97 1.77 -0.22
CA MET A 1 -9.73 2.40 -0.71
C MET A 1 -9.62 2.18 -2.21
N ALA A 2 -9.33 3.23 -2.98
CA ALA A 2 -9.23 3.13 -4.43
C ALA A 2 -7.78 2.74 -4.80
N GLY A 3 -7.56 1.47 -5.15
CA GLY A 3 -6.25 0.97 -5.58
C GLY A 3 -5.80 1.58 -6.91
N ILE A 4 -4.56 1.32 -7.34
CA ILE A 4 -4.02 1.90 -8.58
C ILE A 4 -4.87 1.59 -9.84
N ASN A 5 -5.63 0.50 -9.81
CA ASN A 5 -6.62 0.15 -10.84
C ASN A 5 -7.66 1.26 -11.07
N SER A 6 -8.07 1.97 -10.00
CA SER A 6 -9.01 3.11 -10.11
C SER A 6 -8.44 4.31 -10.87
N TYR A 7 -7.12 4.45 -10.92
CA TYR A 7 -6.42 5.52 -11.64
C TYR A 7 -6.05 5.13 -13.07
N LEU A 8 -5.91 3.83 -13.32
CA LEU A 8 -5.54 3.27 -14.62
C LEU A 8 -6.74 2.87 -15.48
N GLY A 9 -7.92 2.72 -14.88
CA GLY A 9 -9.15 2.33 -15.58
C GLY A 9 -9.13 0.92 -16.14
N ASP A 10 -8.13 0.11 -15.75
CA ASP A 10 -7.88 -1.24 -16.25
C ASP A 10 -7.71 -2.19 -15.08
N ASP A 11 -8.18 -3.43 -15.26
CA ASP A 11 -7.88 -4.50 -14.34
C ASP A 11 -6.45 -5.02 -14.60
N ILE A 12 -5.59 -4.90 -13.60
CA ILE A 12 -4.16 -5.20 -13.73
C ILE A 12 -3.91 -6.72 -13.72
N GLN A 13 -4.83 -7.51 -13.17
CA GLN A 13 -4.70 -8.97 -13.07
C GLN A 13 -5.82 -9.68 -13.82
N GLY A 14 -5.47 -10.33 -14.94
CA GLY A 14 -6.38 -11.14 -15.74
C GLY A 14 -6.43 -12.59 -15.26
N GLY A 15 -7.24 -12.89 -14.25
CA GLY A 15 -7.69 -14.27 -13.98
C GLY A 15 -6.95 -15.06 -12.88
N LYS A 16 -7.21 -16.38 -12.85
CA LYS A 16 -6.91 -17.30 -11.73
C LYS A 16 -5.43 -17.73 -11.61
N CYS A 17 -4.55 -17.30 -12.51
CA CYS A 17 -3.15 -17.71 -12.52
C CYS A 17 -2.28 -16.63 -11.86
N VAL A 18 -1.54 -17.03 -10.82
CA VAL A 18 -0.84 -16.15 -9.89
C VAL A 18 0.50 -15.71 -10.50
N HIS A 19 0.46 -14.85 -11.52
CA HIS A 19 1.59 -14.07 -12.08
C HIS A 19 2.15 -14.60 -13.40
N SER A 20 1.73 -13.98 -14.49
CA SER A 20 2.45 -13.99 -15.75
C SER A 20 3.44 -12.82 -15.76
N ALA A 21 4.74 -13.11 -15.88
CA ALA A 21 5.77 -12.07 -15.95
C ALA A 21 5.51 -11.04 -17.08
N LEU A 22 4.83 -11.46 -18.15
CA LEU A 22 4.40 -10.57 -19.23
C LEU A 22 3.28 -9.62 -18.78
N GLU A 23 2.31 -10.12 -18.03
CA GLU A 23 1.22 -9.29 -17.47
C GLU A 23 1.79 -8.30 -16.45
N ASP A 24 2.70 -8.75 -15.58
CA ASP A 24 3.39 -7.90 -14.62
C ASP A 24 4.21 -6.80 -15.32
N ALA A 25 4.94 -7.14 -16.40
CA ALA A 25 5.69 -6.17 -17.19
C ALA A 25 4.76 -5.15 -17.87
N ARG A 26 3.63 -5.60 -18.42
CA ARG A 26 2.62 -4.71 -19.03
C ARG A 26 1.98 -3.80 -18.01
N ALA A 27 1.61 -4.32 -16.84
CA ALA A 27 1.07 -3.58 -15.72
C ALA A 27 2.05 -2.51 -15.23
N THR A 28 3.30 -2.90 -15.00
CA THR A 28 4.39 -2.01 -14.60
C THR A 28 4.56 -0.87 -15.61
N ARG A 29 4.58 -1.20 -16.90
CA ARG A 29 4.66 -0.19 -17.97
C ARG A 29 3.47 0.79 -17.92
N LYS A 30 2.24 0.31 -17.71
CA LYS A 30 1.05 1.18 -17.59
C LYS A 30 1.16 2.13 -16.42
N VAL A 31 1.56 1.63 -15.24
CA VAL A 31 1.77 2.43 -14.03
C VAL A 31 2.82 3.51 -14.29
N VAL A 32 4.00 3.14 -14.79
CA VAL A 32 5.10 4.09 -15.06
C VAL A 32 4.66 5.18 -16.04
N LEU A 33 4.02 4.79 -17.15
CA LEU A 33 3.51 5.76 -18.13
C LEU A 33 2.44 6.69 -17.54
N TRP A 34 1.60 6.20 -16.65
CA TRP A 34 0.62 7.04 -15.96
C TRP A 34 1.29 8.06 -15.05
N CYS A 35 2.28 7.64 -14.25
CA CYS A 35 3.05 8.52 -13.37
C CYS A 35 3.77 9.62 -14.16
N LEU A 36 4.39 9.27 -15.28
CA LEU A 36 5.10 10.22 -16.15
C LEU A 36 4.15 11.22 -16.82
N ARG A 37 2.94 10.80 -17.19
CA ARG A 37 1.93 11.68 -17.83
C ARG A 37 1.17 12.56 -16.85
N HIS A 38 1.12 12.20 -15.57
CA HIS A 38 0.34 12.91 -14.55
C HIS A 38 1.16 13.19 -13.29
N PRO A 39 2.24 13.99 -13.39
CA PRO A 39 3.17 14.21 -12.28
C PRO A 39 2.48 14.78 -11.03
N ASP A 40 1.49 15.66 -11.19
CA ASP A 40 0.78 16.26 -10.05
C ASP A 40 -0.14 15.26 -9.35
N LYS A 41 -0.90 14.48 -10.13
CA LYS A 41 -1.75 13.41 -9.58
C LYS A 41 -0.92 12.34 -8.89
N PHE A 42 0.26 12.04 -9.44
CA PHE A 42 1.20 11.11 -8.84
C PHE A 42 1.70 11.62 -7.47
N LYS A 43 2.08 12.89 -7.35
CA LYS A 43 2.47 13.49 -6.06
C LYS A 43 1.35 13.38 -5.01
N SER A 44 0.11 13.68 -5.39
CA SER A 44 -1.05 13.53 -4.48
C SER A 44 -1.29 12.08 -4.07
N TRP A 45 -1.16 11.14 -5.00
CA TRP A 45 -1.29 9.71 -4.72
C TRP A 45 -0.22 9.21 -3.75
N VAL A 46 1.05 9.62 -3.94
CA VAL A 46 2.16 9.29 -3.04
C VAL A 46 1.90 9.83 -1.63
N ALA A 47 1.46 11.08 -1.49
CA ALA A 47 1.17 11.68 -0.18
C ALA A 47 0.06 10.91 0.58
N MET A 48 -1.00 10.51 -0.12
CA MET A 48 -2.08 9.70 0.45
C MET A 48 -1.57 8.32 0.90
N MET A 49 -0.81 7.62 0.04
CA MET A 49 -0.28 6.29 0.34
C MET A 49 0.71 6.30 1.51
N GLN A 50 1.50 7.36 1.67
CA GLN A 50 2.39 7.53 2.83
C GLN A 50 1.59 7.69 4.13
N GLY A 51 0.50 8.47 4.10
CA GLY A 51 -0.45 8.58 5.21
C GLY A 51 -1.03 7.22 5.60
N ASP A 52 -1.59 6.49 4.63
CA ASP A 52 -2.16 5.16 4.85
C ASP A 52 -1.13 4.16 5.41
N HIS A 53 0.09 4.15 4.86
CA HIS A 53 1.16 3.28 5.35
C HIS A 53 1.54 3.61 6.80
N SER A 54 1.66 4.88 7.15
CA SER A 54 1.95 5.29 8.53
C SER A 54 0.86 4.86 9.52
N MET A 55 -0.41 4.93 9.11
CA MET A 55 -1.54 4.47 9.91
C MET A 55 -1.51 2.95 10.09
N LEU A 56 -1.28 2.20 9.02
CA LEU A 56 -1.16 0.73 9.06
C LEU A 56 -0.01 0.26 9.95
N VAL A 57 1.15 0.92 9.86
CA VAL A 57 2.30 0.62 10.74
C VAL A 57 1.93 0.90 12.18
N ARG A 58 1.28 2.03 12.48
CA ARG A 58 0.83 2.36 13.84
C ARG A 58 -0.15 1.32 14.37
N ASP A 59 -1.18 0.98 13.61
CA ASP A 59 -2.21 0.02 14.02
C ASP A 59 -1.63 -1.39 14.27
N ARG A 60 -0.53 -1.74 13.59
CA ARG A 60 0.21 -2.99 13.83
C ARG A 60 1.10 -2.95 15.07
N GLU A 61 1.69 -1.81 15.37
CA GLU A 61 2.66 -1.66 16.46
C GLU A 61 2.00 -1.32 17.81
N GLU A 62 0.86 -0.62 17.82
CA GLU A 62 0.14 -0.25 19.05
C GLU A 62 -0.27 -1.46 19.92
N PRO A 63 -0.79 -2.58 19.37
CA PRO A 63 -1.07 -3.78 20.16
C PRO A 63 0.18 -4.36 20.83
N LYS A 64 1.33 -4.32 20.14
CA LYS A 64 2.61 -4.80 20.70
C LYS A 64 3.07 -3.91 21.84
N ARG A 65 3.01 -2.60 21.65
CA ARG A 65 3.35 -1.60 22.69
C ARG A 65 2.44 -1.71 23.91
N LEU A 66 1.14 -1.90 23.69
CA LEU A 66 0.19 -2.13 24.76
C LEU A 66 0.56 -3.41 25.50
N ALA A 67 0.75 -4.53 24.80
CA ALA A 67 1.14 -5.81 25.42
C ALA A 67 2.43 -5.71 26.24
N GLU A 68 3.46 -5.03 25.70
CA GLU A 68 4.71 -4.75 26.43
C GLU A 68 4.46 -3.91 27.70
N LYS A 69 3.68 -2.83 27.59
CA LYS A 69 3.31 -2.01 28.75
C LYS A 69 2.56 -2.83 29.80
N TRP A 70 1.55 -3.60 29.41
CA TRP A 70 0.80 -4.48 30.31
C TRP A 70 1.73 -5.47 31.01
N MET A 71 2.68 -6.08 30.28
CA MET A 71 3.64 -7.03 30.83
C MET A 71 4.62 -6.38 31.81
N THR A 72 5.13 -5.18 31.52
CA THR A 72 5.98 -4.42 32.45
C THR A 72 5.23 -3.99 33.71
N MET A 73 3.95 -3.60 33.58
CA MET A 73 3.12 -3.16 34.71
C MET A 73 2.78 -4.31 35.66
N GLN A 74 2.71 -5.55 35.17
CA GLN A 74 2.51 -6.75 36.00
C GLN A 74 3.80 -7.22 36.70
N LEU A 75 4.98 -6.94 36.13
CA LEU A 75 6.28 -7.27 36.74
C LEU A 75 6.78 -6.22 37.75
N SER A 76 6.07 -5.10 37.87
CA SER A 76 6.40 -3.99 38.77
C SER A 76 5.63 -4.04 40.11
N VAL A 77 4.99 -5.17 40.42
CA VAL A 77 4.24 -5.44 41.68
C VAL A 77 5.03 -6.35 42.59
#